data_AF-A0A534YU63-F1
#
_entry.id   AF-A0A534YU63-F1
#
_cell.length_a   1.000
_cell.length_b   1.000
_cell.length_c   1.000
_cell.angle_alpha   90.00
_cell.angle_beta   90.00
_cell.angle_gamma   90.00
#
_symmetry.space_group_name_H-M   'P 1'
#
loop_
_entity.id
_entity.type
_entity.pdbx_description
1 polymer ?
#
loop_
_entity_poly.entity_id
_entity_poly.type
_entity_poly.pdbx_seq_one_letter_code
_entity_poly.pdbx_strand_id
1 'polypeptide(L)'
;MPKPRARSAASARPAAPYHHGDLRRALIDTALAMVTEEGAWNFTLREVARRAGVSQAAPYNHFEDKSALLAEVAALGFQSLRQTMDAAARGQPRSGRQALAGVGAAYVRFGVEHPAHYRLMFGAELADKARHPTLQAASDATFAVLTGVLERGQASGQVRRGAVRDQALAAWSLVHGLTTLLIDQRLSFLGVSTGEAERHARLAGMTLFAGLSAKTASHRSRG
;
A
#
# COMPACT_ATOMS: atom_id res chain seq x y z
N MET A 1 -6.29 -66.88 29.59
CA MET A 1 -6.57 -66.19 28.32
C MET A 1 -8.08 -65.97 28.18
N PRO A 2 -8.55 -64.73 28.37
CA PRO A 2 -9.59 -64.16 27.51
C PRO A 2 -9.27 -62.72 27.03
N LYS A 3 -9.98 -62.32 25.98
CA LYS A 3 -9.73 -61.27 24.95
C LYS A 3 -9.50 -59.81 25.41
N PRO A 4 -8.78 -58.99 24.62
CA PRO A 4 -8.65 -57.55 24.83
C PRO A 4 -9.92 -56.79 24.41
N ARG A 5 -10.38 -55.84 25.22
CA ARG A 5 -11.50 -54.93 24.90
C ARG A 5 -11.01 -53.57 24.40
N ALA A 6 -11.78 -53.05 23.46
CA ALA A 6 -11.51 -51.96 22.54
C ALA A 6 -11.09 -50.62 23.15
N ARG A 7 -10.21 -49.91 22.43
CA ARG A 7 -9.94 -48.48 22.60
C ARG A 7 -11.18 -47.68 22.21
N SER A 8 -11.69 -46.87 23.15
CA SER A 8 -12.75 -45.90 22.91
C SER A 8 -12.23 -44.74 22.04
N ALA A 9 -12.90 -44.50 20.92
CA ALA A 9 -12.65 -43.36 20.04
C ALA A 9 -13.05 -42.05 20.73
N ALA A 10 -12.15 -41.06 20.70
CA ALA A 10 -12.46 -39.70 21.11
C ALA A 10 -13.32 -39.02 20.03
N SER A 11 -14.50 -38.54 20.41
CA SER A 11 -15.40 -37.76 19.57
C SER A 11 -14.78 -36.39 19.25
N ALA A 12 -14.52 -36.13 17.97
CA ALA A 12 -14.16 -34.80 17.47
C ALA A 12 -15.33 -33.83 17.69
N ARG A 13 -15.05 -32.69 18.32
CA ARG A 13 -16.00 -31.57 18.45
C ARG A 13 -16.30 -30.98 17.07
N PRO A 14 -17.58 -30.67 16.75
CA PRO A 14 -17.90 -30.00 15.50
C PRO A 14 -17.30 -28.58 15.49
N ALA A 15 -16.61 -28.24 14.39
CA ALA A 15 -16.10 -26.90 14.14
C ALA A 15 -17.27 -25.90 14.08
N ALA A 16 -17.10 -24.76 14.74
CA ALA A 16 -18.14 -23.75 14.91
C ALA A 16 -18.63 -23.18 13.55
N PRO A 17 -19.88 -22.68 13.47
CA PRO A 17 -20.49 -22.24 12.22
C PRO A 17 -19.78 -21.01 11.68
N TYR A 18 -19.38 -21.08 10.41
CA TYR A 18 -18.70 -20.02 9.69
C TYR A 18 -19.64 -18.82 9.52
N HIS A 19 -19.33 -17.69 10.16
CA HIS A 19 -20.09 -16.47 9.96
C HIS A 19 -19.79 -15.92 8.56
N HIS A 20 -20.80 -15.59 7.74
CA HIS A 20 -20.60 -15.22 6.33
C HIS A 20 -19.70 -13.99 6.09
N GLY A 21 -19.58 -13.08 7.06
CA GLY A 21 -18.60 -11.99 7.02
C GLY A 21 -17.14 -12.46 7.20
N ASP A 22 -16.95 -13.59 7.88
CA ASP A 22 -15.67 -14.28 8.04
C ASP A 22 -15.21 -14.91 6.73
N LEU A 23 -16.14 -15.40 5.89
CA LEU A 23 -15.82 -16.02 4.60
C LEU A 23 -15.22 -15.04 3.60
N ARG A 24 -15.87 -13.89 3.37
CA ARG A 24 -15.34 -12.87 2.45
C ARG A 24 -13.95 -12.43 2.89
N ARG A 25 -13.77 -12.20 4.19
CA ARG A 25 -12.49 -11.80 4.77
C ARG A 25 -11.44 -12.89 4.63
N ALA A 26 -11.77 -14.14 4.97
CA ALA A 26 -10.87 -15.28 4.84
C ALA A 26 -10.39 -15.48 3.40
N LEU A 27 -11.26 -15.27 2.40
CA LEU A 27 -10.88 -15.31 0.98
C LEU A 27 -9.91 -14.19 0.61
N ILE A 28 -10.12 -12.97 1.12
CA ILE A 28 -9.22 -11.83 0.89
C ILE A 28 -7.86 -12.06 1.56
N ASP A 29 -7.86 -12.48 2.82
CA ASP A 29 -6.65 -12.76 3.60
C ASP A 29 -5.85 -13.90 2.97
N THR A 30 -6.55 -14.95 2.49
CA THR A 30 -5.93 -16.05 1.75
C THR A 30 -5.31 -15.57 0.43
N ALA A 31 -6.03 -14.75 -0.34
CA ALA A 31 -5.51 -14.20 -1.59
C ALA A 31 -4.30 -13.29 -1.36
N LEU A 32 -4.32 -12.46 -0.32
CA LEU A 32 -3.19 -11.62 0.08
C LEU A 32 -1.96 -12.47 0.46
N ALA A 33 -2.16 -13.56 1.20
CA ALA A 33 -1.08 -14.48 1.53
C ALA A 33 -0.48 -15.11 0.25
N MET A 34 -1.31 -15.56 -0.67
CA MET A 34 -0.86 -16.12 -1.96
C MET A 34 -0.09 -15.11 -2.81
N VAL A 35 -0.58 -13.87 -2.92
CA VAL A 35 0.14 -12.77 -3.62
C VAL A 35 1.52 -12.54 -3.01
N THR A 36 1.60 -12.58 -1.68
CA THR A 36 2.83 -12.31 -0.93
C THR A 36 3.84 -13.44 -1.08
N GLU A 37 3.40 -14.69 -1.02
CA GLU A 37 4.25 -15.88 -1.13
C GLU A 37 4.76 -16.12 -2.56
N GLU A 38 3.89 -15.96 -3.56
CA GLU A 38 4.22 -16.27 -4.96
C GLU A 38 4.84 -15.07 -5.68
N GLY A 39 4.69 -13.86 -5.15
CA GLY A 39 5.10 -12.61 -5.82
C GLY A 39 4.30 -12.31 -7.09
N ALA A 40 3.23 -13.07 -7.33
CA ALA A 40 2.37 -13.02 -8.50
C ALA A 40 0.93 -13.36 -8.10
N TRP A 41 0.00 -13.19 -9.04
CA TRP A 41 -1.42 -13.49 -8.84
C TRP A 41 -1.92 -14.39 -9.96
N ASN A 42 -1.24 -15.50 -10.24
CA ASN A 42 -1.61 -16.45 -11.30
C ASN A 42 -2.63 -17.52 -10.85
N PHE A 43 -3.09 -17.45 -9.60
CA PHE A 43 -4.08 -18.38 -9.04
C PHE A 43 -5.50 -18.15 -9.58
N THR A 44 -6.38 -19.14 -9.34
CA THR A 44 -7.81 -19.06 -9.65
C THR A 44 -8.63 -18.85 -8.37
N LEU A 45 -9.88 -18.39 -8.47
CA LEU A 45 -10.79 -18.30 -7.31
C LEU A 45 -11.00 -19.65 -6.61
N ARG A 46 -11.01 -20.74 -7.38
CA ARG A 46 -11.07 -22.12 -6.89
C ARG A 46 -9.88 -22.48 -6.02
N GLU A 47 -8.69 -22.06 -6.45
CA GLU A 47 -7.46 -22.27 -5.70
C GLU A 47 -7.45 -21.48 -4.38
N VAL A 48 -7.95 -20.24 -4.39
CA VAL A 48 -8.16 -19.45 -3.16
C VAL A 48 -9.15 -20.16 -2.22
N ALA A 49 -10.28 -20.65 -2.74
CA ALA A 49 -11.26 -21.39 -1.94
C ALA A 49 -10.66 -22.65 -1.30
N ARG A 50 -9.89 -23.41 -2.10
CA ARG A 50 -9.20 -24.62 -1.66
C ARG A 50 -8.26 -24.30 -0.50
N ARG A 51 -7.48 -23.23 -0.64
CA ARG A 51 -6.51 -22.80 0.36
C ARG A 51 -7.16 -22.22 1.62
N ALA A 52 -8.30 -21.54 1.47
CA ALA A 52 -9.11 -21.04 2.58
C ALA A 52 -9.90 -22.15 3.31
N GLY A 53 -9.90 -23.39 2.80
CA GLY A 53 -10.61 -24.52 3.42
C GLY A 53 -12.13 -24.48 3.22
N VAL A 54 -12.61 -23.81 2.17
CA VAL A 54 -14.03 -23.61 1.90
C VAL A 54 -14.45 -24.28 0.59
N SER A 55 -15.76 -24.37 0.34
CA SER A 55 -16.26 -25.00 -0.89
C SER A 55 -15.82 -24.22 -2.13
N GLN A 56 -15.59 -24.95 -3.23
CA GLN A 56 -15.10 -24.36 -4.49
C GLN A 56 -16.05 -23.32 -5.12
N ALA A 57 -17.34 -23.40 -4.79
CA ALA A 57 -18.35 -22.46 -5.24
C ALA A 57 -18.45 -21.20 -4.36
N ALA A 58 -17.91 -21.24 -3.13
CA ALA A 58 -18.06 -20.18 -2.14
C ALA A 58 -17.59 -18.78 -2.59
N PRO A 59 -16.46 -18.62 -3.32
CA PRO A 59 -15.99 -17.29 -3.73
C PRO A 59 -16.94 -16.56 -4.67
N TYR A 60 -17.66 -17.29 -5.52
CA TYR A 60 -18.55 -16.71 -6.54
C TYR A 60 -19.78 -16.01 -5.92
N ASN A 61 -20.09 -16.29 -4.66
CA ASN A 61 -21.13 -15.56 -3.92
C ASN A 61 -20.66 -14.19 -3.41
N HIS A 62 -19.35 -13.93 -3.43
CA HIS A 62 -18.73 -12.71 -2.87
C HIS A 62 -17.97 -11.89 -3.90
N PHE A 63 -17.44 -12.53 -4.94
CA PHE A 63 -16.64 -11.91 -5.97
C PHE A 63 -17.15 -12.37 -7.34
N GLU A 64 -17.47 -11.39 -8.20
CA GLU A 64 -17.89 -11.62 -9.58
C GLU A 64 -16.81 -12.40 -10.35
N ASP A 65 -15.56 -11.98 -10.18
CA ASP A 65 -14.41 -12.59 -10.80
C ASP A 65 -13.15 -12.45 -9.93
N LYS A 66 -12.02 -12.94 -10.45
CA LYS A 66 -10.72 -12.80 -9.81
C LYS A 66 -10.28 -11.34 -9.68
N SER A 67 -10.65 -10.47 -10.62
CA SER A 67 -10.32 -9.04 -10.57
C SER A 67 -10.97 -8.37 -9.38
N ALA A 68 -12.25 -8.69 -9.09
CA ALA A 68 -12.96 -8.18 -7.92
C ALA A 68 -12.27 -8.59 -6.60
N LEU A 69 -11.78 -9.83 -6.49
CA LEU A 69 -11.00 -10.28 -5.33
C LEU A 69 -9.66 -9.54 -5.23
N LEU A 70 -8.92 -9.44 -6.33
CA LEU A 70 -7.64 -8.73 -6.36
C LEU A 70 -7.77 -7.24 -6.06
N ALA A 71 -8.88 -6.60 -6.47
CA ALA A 71 -9.17 -5.22 -6.16
C ALA A 71 -9.36 -4.99 -4.65
N GLU A 72 -9.98 -5.94 -3.94
CA GLU A 72 -10.12 -5.88 -2.48
C GLU A 72 -8.78 -6.09 -1.78
N VAL A 73 -7.94 -7.01 -2.28
CA VAL A 73 -6.55 -7.16 -1.81
C VAL A 73 -5.78 -5.85 -2.02
N ALA A 74 -5.85 -5.25 -3.20
CA ALA A 74 -5.20 -3.97 -3.49
C ALA A 74 -5.73 -2.83 -2.60
N ALA A 75 -7.03 -2.81 -2.30
CA ALA A 75 -7.63 -1.83 -1.40
C ALA A 75 -7.04 -1.91 0.01
N LEU A 76 -6.83 -3.13 0.55
CA LEU A 76 -6.12 -3.31 1.82
C LEU A 76 -4.68 -2.77 1.78
N GLY A 77 -4.01 -2.89 0.63
CA GLY A 77 -2.68 -2.34 0.41
C GLY A 77 -2.65 -0.82 0.48
N PHE A 78 -3.58 -0.16 -0.22
CA PHE A 78 -3.75 1.29 -0.12
C PHE A 78 -4.10 1.74 1.30
N GLN A 79 -4.97 1.02 2.01
CA GLN A 79 -5.29 1.33 3.40
C GLN A 79 -4.08 1.24 4.33
N SER A 80 -3.27 0.19 4.20
CA SER A 80 -2.03 0.02 4.97
C SER A 80 -1.01 1.12 4.64
N LEU A 81 -0.76 1.36 3.35
CA LEU A 81 0.10 2.45 2.89
C LEU A 81 -0.35 3.81 3.45
N ARG A 82 -1.65 4.12 3.34
CA ARG A 82 -2.23 5.34 3.91
C ARG A 82 -1.95 5.47 5.40
N GLN A 83 -2.13 4.40 6.19
CA GLN A 83 -1.86 4.43 7.64
C GLN A 83 -0.40 4.81 7.93
N THR A 84 0.56 4.25 7.19
CA THR A 84 1.98 4.57 7.35
C THR A 84 2.29 6.02 6.97
N MET A 85 1.72 6.53 5.88
CA MET A 85 1.89 7.91 5.43
C MET A 85 1.26 8.90 6.43
N ASP A 86 0.06 8.60 6.93
CA ASP A 86 -0.64 9.38 7.93
C ASP A 86 0.16 9.48 9.24
N ALA A 87 0.73 8.36 9.70
CA ALA A 87 1.59 8.34 10.88
C ALA A 87 2.83 9.22 10.68
N ALA A 88 3.47 9.13 9.51
CA ALA A 88 4.61 9.98 9.17
C ALA A 88 4.24 11.47 9.09
N ALA A 89 3.05 11.81 8.58
CA ALA A 89 2.56 13.18 8.53
C ALA A 89 2.22 13.76 9.93
N ARG A 90 1.75 12.91 10.85
CA ARG A 90 1.35 13.31 12.22
C ARG A 90 2.47 13.33 13.25
N GLY A 91 3.63 12.72 12.96
CA GLY A 91 4.78 12.61 13.87
C GLY A 91 5.48 13.92 14.26
N GLN A 92 4.75 15.03 14.35
CA GLN A 92 5.23 16.39 14.68
C GLN A 92 6.40 16.85 13.80
N PRO A 93 6.23 16.86 12.46
CA PRO A 93 7.27 17.39 11.59
C PRO A 93 7.52 18.86 11.92
N ARG A 94 8.79 19.23 12.15
CA ARG A 94 9.17 20.62 12.48
C ARG A 94 9.01 21.58 11.30
N SER A 95 8.73 21.05 10.11
CA SER A 95 8.44 21.80 8.89
C SER A 95 7.74 20.94 7.83
N GLY A 96 7.09 21.57 6.86
CA GLY A 96 6.51 20.95 5.66
C GLY A 96 7.53 20.16 4.86
N ARG A 97 8.82 20.54 4.94
CA ARG A 97 9.94 19.75 4.41
C ARG A 97 10.04 18.38 5.06
N GLN A 98 9.99 18.35 6.39
CA GLN A 98 10.07 17.10 7.15
C GLN A 98 8.80 16.28 6.94
N ALA A 99 7.63 16.91 6.83
CA ALA A 99 6.38 16.24 6.51
C ALA A 99 6.43 15.55 5.15
N LEU A 100 6.84 16.27 4.09
CA LEU A 100 6.92 15.74 2.73
C LEU A 100 7.96 14.62 2.61
N ALA A 101 9.15 14.79 3.21
CA ALA A 101 10.17 13.76 3.25
C ALA A 101 9.73 12.53 4.06
N GLY A 102 9.01 12.72 5.16
CA GLY A 102 8.48 11.63 5.99
C GLY A 102 7.42 10.81 5.25
N VAL A 103 6.47 11.47 4.59
CA VAL A 103 5.45 10.80 3.77
C VAL A 103 6.08 10.04 2.59
N GLY A 104 7.04 10.65 1.90
CA GLY A 104 7.79 9.97 0.82
C GLY A 104 8.57 8.76 1.32
N ALA A 105 9.21 8.86 2.49
CA ALA A 105 9.92 7.73 3.10
C ALA A 105 8.99 6.58 3.50
N ALA A 106 7.82 6.89 4.08
CA ALA A 106 6.80 5.88 4.38
C ALA A 106 6.31 5.16 3.12
N TYR A 107 6.10 5.90 2.02
CA TYR A 107 5.70 5.36 0.73
C TYR A 107 6.73 4.37 0.17
N VAL A 108 8.01 4.78 0.12
CA VAL A 108 9.09 3.94 -0.42
C VAL A 108 9.31 2.71 0.47
N ARG A 109 9.32 2.88 1.80
CA ARG A 109 9.47 1.77 2.74
C ARG A 109 8.38 0.72 2.54
N PHE A 110 7.11 1.15 2.44
CA PHE A 110 6.00 0.24 2.19
C PHE A 110 6.21 -0.59 0.92
N GLY A 111 6.61 0.03 -0.19
CA GLY A 111 6.86 -0.70 -1.43
C GLY A 111 8.02 -1.69 -1.34
N VAL A 112 9.06 -1.36 -0.58
CA VAL A 112 10.22 -2.24 -0.36
C VAL A 112 9.89 -3.40 0.59
N GLU A 113 9.10 -3.17 1.63
CA GLU A 113 8.68 -4.20 2.60
C GLU A 113 7.59 -5.12 2.03
N HIS A 114 6.77 -4.62 1.10
CA HIS A 114 5.63 -5.33 0.51
C HIS A 114 5.63 -5.29 -1.03
N PRO A 115 6.69 -5.76 -1.71
CA PRO A 115 6.87 -5.53 -3.15
C PRO A 115 5.79 -6.20 -4.01
N ALA A 116 5.30 -7.39 -3.64
CA ALA A 116 4.23 -8.07 -4.37
C ALA A 116 2.89 -7.32 -4.28
N HIS A 117 2.54 -6.86 -3.07
CA HIS A 117 1.33 -6.10 -2.82
C HIS A 117 1.38 -4.74 -3.52
N TYR A 118 2.53 -4.06 -3.45
CA TYR A 118 2.79 -2.81 -4.16
C TYR A 118 2.62 -2.96 -5.68
N ARG A 119 3.18 -4.03 -6.27
CA ARG A 119 3.00 -4.31 -7.70
C ARG A 119 1.54 -4.52 -8.06
N LEU A 120 0.76 -5.24 -7.24
CA LEU A 120 -0.66 -5.42 -7.48
C LEU A 120 -1.43 -4.08 -7.44
N MET A 121 -1.15 -3.22 -6.46
CA MET A 121 -1.84 -1.92 -6.29
C MET A 121 -1.69 -0.96 -7.47
N PHE A 122 -0.56 -1.05 -8.18
CA PHE A 122 -0.22 -0.20 -9.32
C PHE A 122 -0.12 -1.00 -10.64
N GLY A 123 -0.57 -2.25 -10.64
CA GLY A 123 -0.50 -3.16 -11.77
C GLY A 123 -1.51 -2.82 -12.87
N ALA A 124 -1.22 -3.24 -14.10
CA ALA A 124 -2.05 -2.97 -15.26
C ALA A 124 -3.44 -3.62 -15.15
N GLU A 125 -3.54 -4.76 -14.44
CA GLU A 125 -4.80 -5.47 -14.22
C GLU A 125 -5.83 -4.64 -13.45
N LEU A 126 -5.36 -3.70 -12.62
CA LEU A 126 -6.18 -2.82 -11.79
C LEU A 126 -6.01 -1.35 -12.17
N ALA A 127 -5.59 -1.06 -13.42
CA ALA A 127 -5.38 0.30 -13.90
C ALA A 127 -6.70 1.11 -13.89
N ASP A 128 -7.80 0.49 -14.32
CA ASP A 128 -9.14 1.08 -14.24
C ASP A 128 -9.79 0.81 -12.88
N LYS A 129 -9.33 1.56 -11.87
CA LYS A 129 -9.84 1.46 -10.50
C LYS A 129 -11.31 1.86 -10.38
N ALA A 130 -11.87 2.62 -11.32
CA ALA A 130 -13.25 3.07 -11.27
C ALA A 130 -14.26 1.91 -11.35
N ARG A 131 -13.84 0.77 -11.91
CA ARG A 131 -14.61 -0.49 -11.89
C ARG A 131 -14.75 -1.11 -10.51
N HIS A 132 -13.96 -0.66 -9.54
CA HIS A 132 -13.87 -1.23 -8.20
C HIS A 132 -13.99 -0.12 -7.14
N PRO A 133 -15.21 0.26 -6.72
CA PRO A 133 -15.43 1.41 -5.85
C PRO A 133 -14.61 1.40 -4.54
N THR A 134 -14.46 0.23 -3.89
CA THR A 134 -13.63 0.08 -2.68
C THR A 134 -12.16 0.43 -2.96
N LEU A 135 -11.61 -0.05 -4.07
CA LEU A 135 -10.24 0.20 -4.49
C LEU A 135 -10.04 1.68 -4.85
N GLN A 136 -10.97 2.26 -5.62
CA GLN A 136 -10.93 3.68 -5.97
C GLN A 136 -10.90 4.55 -4.71
N ALA A 137 -11.83 4.32 -3.78
CA ALA A 137 -11.91 5.07 -2.53
C ALA A 137 -10.62 4.95 -1.68
N ALA A 138 -10.05 3.74 -1.57
CA ALA A 138 -8.80 3.53 -0.85
C ALA A 138 -7.61 4.24 -1.52
N SER A 139 -7.53 4.18 -2.86
CA SER A 139 -6.51 4.87 -3.64
C SER A 139 -6.61 6.40 -3.47
N ASP A 140 -7.81 6.96 -3.57
CA ASP A 140 -8.04 8.40 -3.41
C ASP A 140 -7.72 8.88 -1.99
N ALA A 141 -8.15 8.13 -0.98
CA ALA A 141 -7.84 8.45 0.41
C ALA A 141 -6.33 8.40 0.71
N THR A 142 -5.58 7.55 0.01
CA THR A 142 -4.12 7.49 0.12
C THR A 142 -3.47 8.70 -0.54
N PHE A 143 -3.91 9.07 -1.75
CA PHE A 143 -3.42 10.25 -2.46
C PHE A 143 -3.72 11.55 -1.70
N ALA A 144 -4.87 11.62 -1.01
CA ALA A 144 -5.28 12.75 -0.19
C ALA A 144 -4.30 13.07 0.96
N VAL A 145 -3.51 12.10 1.43
CA VAL A 145 -2.48 12.35 2.45
C VAL A 145 -1.38 13.27 1.89
N LEU A 146 -0.93 13.02 0.66
CA LEU A 146 0.08 13.83 -0.01
C LEU A 146 -0.44 15.23 -0.33
N THR A 147 -1.64 15.34 -0.90
CA THR A 147 -2.24 16.66 -1.21
C THR A 147 -2.46 17.47 0.07
N GLY A 148 -2.92 16.84 1.15
CA GLY A 148 -3.11 17.51 2.44
C GLY A 148 -1.80 18.04 3.05
N VAL A 149 -0.68 17.33 2.89
CA VAL A 149 0.64 17.83 3.31
C VAL A 149 1.04 19.06 2.50
N LEU A 150 0.84 19.04 1.18
CA LEU A 150 1.16 20.16 0.29
C LEU A 150 0.28 21.38 0.58
N GLU A 151 -1.03 21.19 0.78
CA GLU A 151 -1.99 22.24 1.13
C GLU A 151 -1.61 22.94 2.44
N ARG A 152 -1.32 22.18 3.50
CA ARG A 152 -0.84 22.74 4.78
C ARG A 152 0.49 23.47 4.61
N GLY A 153 1.38 22.93 3.77
CA GLY A 153 2.64 23.59 3.42
C GLY A 153 2.43 24.94 2.71
N GLN A 154 1.48 25.02 1.78
CA GLN A 154 1.15 26.26 1.07
C GLN A 154 0.48 27.28 1.99
N ALA A 155 -0.45 26.83 2.84
CA ALA A 155 -1.15 27.67 3.81
C ALA A 155 -0.19 28.30 4.84
N SER A 156 0.84 27.55 5.25
CA SER A 156 1.88 28.03 6.19
C SER A 156 3.04 28.77 5.52
N GLY A 157 3.00 28.98 4.20
CA GLY A 157 4.06 29.66 3.44
C GLY A 157 5.37 28.87 3.29
N GLN A 158 5.38 27.59 3.67
CA GLN A 158 6.57 26.73 3.60
C GLN A 158 6.73 26.07 2.23
N VAL A 159 5.62 25.86 1.52
CA VAL A 159 5.56 25.37 0.15
C VAL A 159 5.06 26.51 -0.75
N ARG A 160 5.65 26.65 -1.93
CA ARG A 160 5.27 27.65 -2.92
C ARG A 160 3.82 27.45 -3.35
N ARG A 161 3.10 28.56 -3.55
CA ARG A 161 1.73 28.52 -4.07
C ARG A 161 1.69 27.93 -5.49
N GLY A 162 0.66 27.15 -5.77
CA GLY A 162 0.41 26.57 -7.09
C GLY A 162 -0.66 25.49 -7.05
N ALA A 163 -0.96 24.89 -8.20
CA ALA A 163 -1.88 23.77 -8.29
C ALA A 163 -1.36 22.58 -7.47
N VAL A 164 -2.05 22.25 -6.38
CA VAL A 164 -1.68 21.15 -5.46
C VAL A 164 -1.58 19.84 -6.21
N ARG A 165 -2.50 19.58 -7.16
CA ARG A 165 -2.49 18.35 -7.96
C ARG A 165 -1.23 18.19 -8.79
N ASP A 166 -0.73 19.24 -9.42
CA ASP A 166 0.49 19.18 -10.24
C ASP A 166 1.73 18.95 -9.36
N GLN A 167 1.79 19.61 -8.21
CA GLN A 167 2.85 19.39 -7.22
C GLN A 167 2.81 17.96 -6.66
N ALA A 168 1.62 17.44 -6.39
CA ALA A 168 1.41 16.07 -5.92
C ALA A 168 1.77 15.04 -7.00
N LEU A 169 1.46 15.30 -8.26
CA LEU A 169 1.87 14.46 -9.39
C LEU A 169 3.39 14.37 -9.47
N ALA A 170 4.09 15.51 -9.46
CA ALA A 170 5.56 15.52 -9.50
C ALA A 170 6.17 14.79 -8.29
N ALA A 171 5.62 15.04 -7.10
CA ALA A 171 6.06 14.41 -5.86
C ALA A 171 5.88 12.89 -5.89
N TRP A 172 4.70 12.44 -6.29
CA TRP A 172 4.35 11.04 -6.38
C TRP A 172 5.18 10.33 -7.44
N SER A 173 5.33 10.90 -8.64
CA SER A 173 6.16 10.33 -9.71
C SER A 173 7.60 10.05 -9.25
N LEU A 174 8.19 10.94 -8.47
CA LEU A 174 9.55 10.77 -7.95
C LEU A 174 9.67 9.56 -7.00
N VAL A 175 8.79 9.49 -6.00
CA VAL A 175 8.84 8.39 -5.00
C VAL A 175 8.33 7.07 -5.58
N HIS A 176 7.35 7.11 -6.48
CA HIS A 176 6.85 5.95 -7.20
C HIS A 176 7.94 5.35 -8.08
N GLY A 177 8.60 6.19 -8.90
CA GLY A 177 9.72 5.77 -9.74
C GLY A 177 10.88 5.19 -8.93
N LEU A 178 11.28 5.87 -7.85
CA LEU A 178 12.32 5.34 -6.93
C LEU A 178 11.93 3.98 -6.35
N THR A 179 10.69 3.83 -5.89
CA THR A 179 10.19 2.57 -5.32
C THR A 179 10.24 1.45 -6.36
N THR A 180 9.71 1.69 -7.57
CA THR A 180 9.73 0.72 -8.67
C THR A 180 11.16 0.32 -9.04
N LEU A 181 12.08 1.28 -9.15
CA LEU A 181 13.49 1.02 -9.46
C LEU A 181 14.18 0.19 -8.36
N LEU A 182 13.83 0.41 -7.09
CA LEU A 182 14.35 -0.37 -5.95
C LEU A 182 13.82 -1.80 -5.95
N ILE A 183 12.51 -1.99 -6.07
CA ILE A 183 11.90 -3.34 -6.01
C ILE A 183 12.27 -4.19 -7.23
N ASP A 184 12.59 -3.56 -8.36
CA ASP A 184 13.05 -4.24 -9.59
C ASP A 184 14.59 -4.35 -9.65
N GLN A 185 15.31 -3.95 -8.60
CA GLN A 185 16.76 -4.03 -8.47
C GLN A 185 17.52 -3.32 -9.61
N ARG A 186 16.95 -2.25 -10.16
CA ARG A 186 17.50 -1.51 -11.32
C ARG A 186 18.57 -0.49 -10.95
N LEU A 187 18.88 -0.33 -9.66
CA LEU A 187 19.82 0.68 -9.16
C LEU A 187 21.17 0.11 -8.69
N SER A 188 21.40 -1.19 -8.89
CA SER A 188 22.65 -1.86 -8.48
C SER A 188 23.90 -1.24 -9.11
N PHE A 189 23.80 -0.73 -10.34
CA PHE A 189 24.90 -0.03 -11.02
C PHE A 189 25.31 1.30 -10.35
N LEU A 190 24.45 1.86 -9.49
CA LEU A 190 24.74 3.04 -8.66
C LEU A 190 25.13 2.68 -7.22
N GLY A 191 25.25 1.38 -6.89
CA GLY A 191 25.49 0.90 -5.53
C GLY A 191 24.30 1.06 -4.58
N VAL A 192 23.11 1.36 -5.10
CA VAL A 192 21.90 1.57 -4.28
C VAL A 192 21.14 0.26 -4.14
N SER A 193 20.77 -0.07 -2.90
CA SER A 193 19.98 -1.25 -2.56
C SER A 193 18.73 -0.89 -1.73
N THR A 194 17.84 -1.86 -1.56
CA THR A 194 16.67 -1.74 -0.69
C THR A 194 17.03 -1.44 0.77
N GLY A 195 18.24 -1.81 1.22
CA GLY A 195 18.73 -1.48 2.57
C GLY A 195 18.91 0.01 2.83
N GLU A 196 19.04 0.82 1.77
CA GLU A 196 19.15 2.29 1.87
C GLU A 196 17.88 3.03 1.45
N ALA A 197 16.77 2.30 1.23
CA ALA A 197 15.54 2.83 0.65
C ALA A 197 15.01 4.07 1.40
N GLU A 198 14.98 4.04 2.73
CA GLU A 198 14.54 5.19 3.53
C GLU A 198 15.44 6.43 3.33
N ARG A 199 16.75 6.24 3.25
CA ARG A 199 17.71 7.33 3.05
C ARG A 199 17.48 7.98 1.69
N HIS A 200 17.36 7.18 0.62
CA HIS A 200 17.09 7.69 -0.73
C HIS A 200 15.73 8.37 -0.84
N ALA A 201 14.70 7.84 -0.18
CA ALA A 201 13.38 8.45 -0.15
C ALA A 201 13.39 9.82 0.55
N ARG A 202 14.10 9.94 1.67
CA ARG A 202 14.27 11.22 2.36
C ARG A 202 15.02 12.22 1.49
N LEU A 203 16.10 11.80 0.82
CA LEU A 203 16.85 12.65 -0.11
C LEU A 203 15.96 13.13 -1.27
N ALA A 204 15.20 12.23 -1.88
CA ALA A 204 14.23 12.57 -2.94
C ALA A 204 13.20 13.61 -2.45
N GLY A 205 12.62 13.40 -1.25
CA GLY A 205 11.71 14.35 -0.63
C GLY A 205 12.35 15.71 -0.31
N MET A 206 13.62 15.72 0.09
CA MET A 206 14.38 16.96 0.34
C MET A 206 14.62 17.74 -0.95
N THR A 207 15.01 17.06 -2.04
CA THR A 207 15.21 17.68 -3.37
C THR A 207 13.92 18.26 -3.90
N LEU A 208 12.83 17.50 -3.81
CA LEU A 208 11.50 17.97 -4.19
C LEU A 208 11.08 19.20 -3.37
N PHE A 209 11.25 19.16 -2.05
CA PHE A 209 10.92 20.30 -1.20
C PHE A 209 11.75 21.53 -1.56
N ALA A 210 13.03 21.39 -1.87
CA ALA A 210 13.87 22.52 -2.31
C ALA A 210 13.29 23.18 -3.58
N GLY A 211 12.86 22.38 -4.56
CA GLY A 211 12.19 22.88 -5.77
C GLY A 211 10.80 23.48 -5.51
N LEU A 212 10.13 23.02 -4.45
CA LEU A 212 8.82 23.51 -4.01
C LEU A 212 8.88 24.61 -2.96
N SER A 213 10.06 25.01 -2.47
CA SER A 213 10.18 26.00 -1.39
C SER A 213 9.73 27.38 -1.87
N ALA A 214 8.99 28.10 -1.03
CA ALA A 214 8.70 29.50 -1.31
C ALA A 214 10.00 30.30 -1.28
N LYS A 215 10.23 31.17 -2.27
CA LYS A 215 11.38 32.09 -2.24
C LYS A 215 11.19 33.03 -1.05
N THR A 216 12.15 33.07 -0.13
CA THR A 216 12.24 34.14 0.86
C THR A 216 12.42 35.45 0.12
N ALA A 217 11.49 36.39 0.27
CA ALA A 217 11.69 37.74 -0.21
C ALA A 217 12.93 38.30 0.50
N SER A 218 14.03 38.44 -0.23
CA SER A 218 15.19 39.21 0.21
C SER A 218 14.68 40.61 0.54
N HIS A 219 14.66 40.95 1.83
CA HIS A 219 14.53 42.31 2.29
C HIS A 219 15.73 43.09 1.74
N ARG A 220 15.58 43.70 0.55
CA ARG A 220 16.46 44.79 0.14
C ARG A 220 16.08 46.01 0.95
N SER A 221 16.59 46.10 2.18
CA SER A 221 16.77 47.40 2.82
C SER A 221 17.95 48.08 2.11
N ARG A 222 17.66 48.81 1.02
CA ARG A 222 18.55 49.87 0.55
C ARG A 222 18.20 51.12 1.37
N GLY A 223 18.96 51.35 2.42
CA GLY A 223 19.30 52.70 2.86
C GLY A 223 20.51 53.18 2.08
#